data_AF-A0A3A4P5V1-F1
#
_entry.id   AF-A0A3A4P5V1-F1
#
_cell.length_a   1.000
_cell.length_b   1.000
_cell.length_c   1.000
_cell.angle_alpha   90.00
_cell.angle_beta   90.00
_cell.angle_gamma   90.00
#
_symmetry.space_group_name_H-M   'P 1'
#
loop_
_entity.id
_entity.type
_entity.pdbx_description
1 polymer ?
#
loop_
_entity_poly.entity_id
_entity_poly.type
_entity_poly.pdbx_seq_one_letter_code
_entity_poly.pdbx_strand_id
1 'polypeptide(L)'
;MARRSILAALVAMIVFLSLCCSVYAQEEQPVPPVEEEEAPASGHIFLYKDGELVEVQRDLTGGNQMVEFAVLELLKGPSEEEAAAGYVTYIPEGVKLQYTTVKQDRSEFGVNLSRELMDLSGDTDGSLKALTQIVKTIQDASDIQTVGITVAGEAMGDPPQDAFEALGVSASEVEGGKQETEPAQESSNTGLVLGIVFGALGAVILAFLAFYFFKRRKPAEPKASGKKAAAKKPSGKKAKK
;
A
#
# COMPACT_ATOMS: atom_id res chain seq x y z
N MET A 1 -29.53 -46.77 -16.87
CA MET A 1 -28.21 -46.94 -17.54
C MET A 1 -27.35 -45.66 -17.52
N ALA A 2 -27.90 -44.45 -17.48
CA ALA A 2 -27.13 -43.20 -17.54
C ALA A 2 -26.12 -42.94 -16.39
N ARG A 3 -26.31 -43.49 -15.18
CA ARG A 3 -25.43 -43.24 -14.04
C ARG A 3 -24.10 -44.02 -14.07
N ARG A 4 -24.02 -45.09 -14.87
CA ARG A 4 -22.79 -45.89 -15.01
C ARG A 4 -21.80 -45.28 -16.02
N SER A 5 -22.29 -44.52 -16.99
CA SER A 5 -21.44 -43.82 -17.97
C SER A 5 -20.72 -42.61 -17.39
N ILE A 6 -21.33 -41.90 -16.43
CA ILE A 6 -20.72 -40.70 -15.83
C ILE A 6 -19.52 -41.09 -14.94
N LEU A 7 -19.62 -42.21 -14.21
CA LEU A 7 -18.52 -42.68 -13.36
C LEU A 7 -17.32 -43.17 -14.20
N ALA A 8 -17.57 -43.79 -15.35
CA ALA A 8 -16.51 -44.25 -16.25
C ALA A 8 -15.74 -43.09 -16.91
N ALA A 9 -16.43 -42.00 -17.29
CA ALA A 9 -15.79 -40.83 -17.88
C ALA A 9 -14.89 -40.07 -16.87
N LEU A 10 -15.29 -40.01 -15.60
CA LEU A 10 -14.56 -39.29 -14.55
C LEU A 10 -13.26 -40.03 -14.16
N VAL A 11 -13.29 -41.37 -14.10
CA VAL A 11 -12.10 -42.18 -13.85
C VAL A 11 -11.10 -42.10 -15.02
N ALA A 12 -11.58 -42.07 -16.27
CA ALA A 12 -10.71 -41.92 -17.43
C ALA A 12 -10.00 -40.55 -17.46
N MET A 13 -10.68 -39.47 -17.03
CA MET A 13 -10.10 -38.13 -16.99
C MET A 13 -9.01 -37.98 -15.91
N ILE A 14 -9.18 -38.63 -14.75
CA ILE A 14 -8.18 -38.62 -13.67
C ILE A 14 -6.92 -39.41 -14.06
N VAL A 15 -7.09 -40.55 -14.76
CA VAL A 15 -5.94 -41.32 -15.29
C VAL A 15 -5.19 -40.52 -16.36
N PHE A 16 -5.89 -39.77 -17.21
CA PHE A 16 -5.24 -38.93 -18.23
C PHE A 16 -4.47 -37.74 -17.61
N LEU A 17 -5.01 -37.13 -16.54
CA LEU A 17 -4.32 -36.04 -15.83
C LEU A 17 -3.05 -36.51 -15.11
N SER A 18 -3.01 -37.77 -14.65
CA SER A 18 -1.86 -38.34 -13.94
C SER A 18 -0.70 -38.74 -14.85
N LEU A 19 -0.93 -38.88 -16.17
CA LEU A 19 0.10 -39.27 -17.14
C LEU A 19 0.86 -38.08 -17.76
N CYS A 20 0.45 -36.83 -17.47
CA CYS A 20 1.14 -35.63 -17.96
C CYS A 20 2.28 -35.13 -17.05
N CYS A 21 2.56 -35.79 -15.92
CA CYS A 21 3.55 -35.29 -14.94
C CYS A 21 4.93 -35.96 -15.00
N SER A 22 5.24 -36.81 -15.99
CA SER A 22 6.41 -37.70 -15.89
C SER A 22 7.50 -37.53 -16.95
N VAL A 23 7.61 -36.38 -17.63
CA VAL A 23 8.76 -36.15 -18.53
C VAL A 23 9.15 -34.68 -18.58
N TYR A 24 9.82 -34.20 -17.54
CA TYR A 24 10.81 -33.12 -17.66
C TYR A 24 11.88 -33.35 -16.58
N ALA A 25 12.53 -34.51 -16.63
CA ALA A 25 13.85 -34.67 -16.06
C ALA A 25 14.83 -34.16 -17.14
N GLN A 26 15.10 -32.86 -17.11
CA GLN A 26 16.10 -32.25 -17.97
C GLN A 26 17.48 -32.70 -17.46
N GLU A 27 18.21 -33.42 -18.29
CA GLU A 27 19.62 -33.72 -18.07
C GLU A 27 20.36 -32.38 -18.01
N GLU A 28 20.81 -31.97 -16.83
CA GLU A 28 21.69 -30.80 -16.66
C GLU A 28 22.98 -31.09 -17.41
N GLN A 29 23.09 -30.57 -18.63
CA GLN A 29 24.40 -30.41 -19.26
C GLN A 29 25.26 -29.53 -18.32
N PRO A 30 26.51 -29.89 -18.06
CA PRO A 30 27.42 -29.05 -17.30
C PRO A 30 27.69 -27.79 -18.13
N VAL A 31 26.94 -26.73 -17.85
CA VAL A 31 27.18 -25.40 -18.39
C VAL A 31 28.54 -24.96 -17.82
N PRO A 32 29.52 -24.56 -18.65
CA PRO A 32 30.77 -23.99 -18.15
C PRO A 32 30.43 -22.82 -17.21
N PRO A 33 31.25 -22.52 -16.19
CA PRO A 33 30.99 -21.42 -15.28
C PRO A 33 30.88 -20.16 -16.11
N VAL A 34 29.65 -19.68 -16.28
CA VAL A 34 29.38 -18.35 -16.79
C VAL A 34 29.94 -17.47 -15.69
N GLU A 35 31.02 -16.75 -16.00
CA GLU A 35 31.38 -15.57 -15.23
C GLU A 35 30.12 -14.71 -15.22
N GLU A 36 29.39 -14.74 -14.11
CA GLU A 36 28.30 -13.82 -13.82
C GLU A 36 28.94 -12.44 -13.79
N GLU A 37 28.95 -11.80 -14.96
CA GLU A 37 29.16 -10.37 -15.09
C GLU A 37 28.03 -9.73 -14.27
N GLU A 38 28.31 -9.44 -13.00
CA GLU A 38 27.38 -8.82 -12.07
C GLU A 38 26.81 -7.59 -12.77
N ALA A 39 25.53 -7.66 -13.15
CA ALA A 39 24.85 -6.53 -13.77
C ALA A 39 25.06 -5.31 -12.86
N PRO A 40 25.51 -4.16 -13.40
CA PRO A 40 25.75 -2.97 -12.60
C PRO A 40 24.49 -2.68 -11.82
N ALA A 41 24.63 -2.50 -10.52
CA ALA A 41 23.50 -2.30 -9.66
C ALA A 41 22.88 -0.92 -9.93
N SER A 42 21.80 -0.94 -10.69
CA SER A 42 21.02 0.25 -11.01
C SER A 42 20.16 0.64 -9.83
N GLY A 43 20.31 1.87 -9.35
CA GLY A 43 19.41 2.50 -8.39
C GLY A 43 18.71 3.71 -8.98
N HIS A 44 17.87 4.34 -8.17
CA HIS A 44 17.00 5.44 -8.60
C HIS A 44 17.25 6.69 -7.77
N ILE A 45 17.21 7.85 -8.42
CA ILE A 45 17.18 9.16 -7.77
C ILE A 45 15.98 9.96 -8.29
N PHE A 46 15.56 10.97 -7.56
CA PHE A 46 14.43 11.81 -7.97
C PHE A 46 14.89 13.23 -8.34
N LEU A 47 14.58 13.64 -9.58
CA LEU A 47 14.89 14.96 -10.15
C LEU A 47 13.59 15.64 -10.61
N TYR A 48 13.60 16.96 -10.75
CA TYR A 48 12.45 17.66 -11.31
C TYR A 48 12.55 17.76 -12.82
N LYS A 49 11.42 17.61 -13.51
CA LYS A 49 11.28 17.88 -14.94
C LYS A 49 9.90 18.50 -15.18
N ASP A 50 9.87 19.65 -15.84
CA ASP A 50 8.63 20.39 -16.12
C ASP A 50 7.77 20.67 -14.86
N GLY A 51 8.42 20.78 -13.70
CA GLY A 51 7.77 21.01 -12.39
C GLY A 51 7.30 19.74 -11.67
N GLU A 52 7.45 18.56 -12.29
CA GLU A 52 7.10 17.27 -11.69
C GLU A 52 8.34 16.53 -11.19
N LEU A 53 8.20 15.80 -10.08
CA LEU A 53 9.27 14.95 -9.55
C LEU A 53 9.27 13.61 -10.30
N VAL A 54 10.38 13.33 -10.99
CA VAL A 54 10.55 12.17 -11.87
C VAL A 54 11.69 11.31 -11.39
N GLU A 55 11.47 10.00 -11.40
CA GLU A 55 12.46 8.97 -11.10
C GLU A 55 13.46 8.84 -12.26
N VAL A 56 14.75 8.79 -11.93
CA VAL A 56 15.85 8.68 -12.89
C VAL A 56 16.78 7.55 -12.46
N GLN A 57 17.02 6.61 -13.37
CA GLN A 57 17.92 5.48 -13.13
C GLN A 57 19.39 5.94 -13.21
N ARG A 58 20.18 5.55 -12.21
CA ARG A 58 21.63 5.80 -12.15
C ARG A 58 22.36 4.51 -11.80
N ASP A 59 23.59 4.41 -12.30
CA ASP A 59 24.51 3.35 -11.90
C ASP A 59 25.07 3.71 -10.51
N LEU A 60 24.71 2.91 -9.49
CA LEU A 60 25.17 3.12 -8.13
C LEU A 60 26.36 2.19 -7.88
N THR A 61 27.56 2.77 -7.78
CA THR A 61 28.77 2.04 -7.44
C THR A 61 28.64 1.44 -6.04
N GLY A 62 28.22 0.18 -5.93
CA GLY A 62 28.10 -0.52 -4.64
C GLY A 62 26.81 -1.32 -4.42
N GLY A 63 25.95 -1.48 -5.42
CA GLY A 63 24.68 -2.20 -5.18
C GLY A 63 23.55 -1.26 -4.78
N ASN A 64 22.30 -1.69 -4.97
CA ASN A 64 21.13 -1.11 -4.28
C ASN A 64 21.15 -1.32 -2.75
N GLN A 65 22.32 -1.64 -2.18
CA GLN A 65 22.47 -2.00 -0.78
C GLN A 65 22.80 -0.80 0.11
N MET A 66 23.14 0.37 -0.46
CA MET A 66 23.54 1.54 0.34
C MET A 66 22.83 2.81 -0.10
N VAL A 67 21.93 3.29 0.77
CA VAL A 67 21.17 4.54 0.64
C VAL A 67 22.09 5.74 0.44
N GLU A 68 23.28 5.69 1.06
CA GLU A 68 24.33 6.68 0.96
C GLU A 68 24.73 6.94 -0.50
N PHE A 69 24.84 5.91 -1.34
CA PHE A 69 25.22 6.10 -2.74
C PHE A 69 24.11 6.79 -3.54
N ALA A 70 22.84 6.46 -3.29
CA ALA A 70 21.72 7.15 -3.93
C ALA A 70 21.71 8.65 -3.57
N VAL A 71 21.94 8.98 -2.30
CA VAL A 71 22.07 10.38 -1.85
C VAL A 71 23.29 11.04 -2.50
N LEU A 72 24.44 10.39 -2.52
CA LEU A 72 25.65 10.94 -3.14
C LEU A 72 25.48 11.18 -4.64
N GLU A 73 24.81 10.29 -5.38
CA GLU A 73 24.48 10.51 -6.78
C GLU A 73 23.48 11.65 -6.97
N LEU A 74 22.45 11.76 -6.12
CA LEU A 74 21.51 12.87 -6.15
C LEU A 74 22.20 14.22 -5.95
N LEU A 75 23.15 14.30 -5.00
CA LEU A 75 23.90 15.52 -4.70
C LEU A 75 24.82 15.98 -5.82
N LYS A 76 25.17 15.12 -6.78
CA LYS A 76 25.90 15.54 -8.00
C LYS A 76 25.01 16.35 -8.94
N GLY A 77 23.68 16.27 -8.77
CA GLY A 77 22.70 16.89 -9.66
C GLY A 77 22.49 16.14 -10.98
N PRO A 78 21.74 16.74 -11.92
CA PRO A 78 21.51 16.17 -13.23
C PRO A 78 22.81 16.04 -14.01
N SER A 79 22.95 14.95 -14.77
CA SER A 79 24.05 14.80 -15.73
C SER A 79 23.91 15.80 -16.89
N GLU A 80 24.95 15.99 -17.70
CA GLU A 80 24.86 16.88 -18.87
C GLU A 80 23.73 16.46 -19.83
N GLU A 81 23.53 15.15 -20.02
CA GLU A 81 22.46 14.60 -20.86
C GLU A 81 21.07 14.84 -20.26
N GLU A 82 20.93 14.67 -18.94
CA GLU A 82 19.69 14.92 -18.22
C GLU A 82 19.34 16.41 -18.19
N ALA A 83 20.33 17.28 -17.93
CA ALA A 83 20.14 18.72 -18.00
C ALA A 83 19.71 19.16 -19.41
N ALA A 84 20.32 18.59 -20.45
CA ALA A 84 19.90 18.81 -21.85
C ALA A 84 18.49 18.29 -22.14
N ALA A 85 18.05 17.26 -21.43
CA ALA A 85 16.69 16.70 -21.49
C ALA A 85 15.66 17.44 -20.60
N GLY A 86 16.07 18.53 -19.92
CA GLY A 86 15.21 19.40 -19.13
C GLY A 86 15.06 18.99 -17.65
N TYR A 87 15.88 18.06 -17.16
CA TYR A 87 15.91 17.74 -15.74
C TYR A 87 16.66 18.82 -14.96
N VAL A 88 16.14 19.13 -13.77
CA VAL A 88 16.71 20.12 -12.86
C VAL A 88 16.74 19.57 -11.43
N THR A 89 17.64 20.12 -10.62
CA THR A 89 17.67 19.90 -9.18
C THR A 89 17.49 21.23 -8.47
N TYR A 90 16.82 21.21 -7.33
CA TYR A 90 16.68 22.36 -6.43
C TYR A 90 17.69 22.32 -5.28
N ILE A 91 18.50 21.27 -5.19
CA ILE A 91 19.57 21.15 -4.20
C ILE A 91 20.71 22.09 -4.63
N PRO A 92 21.18 23.02 -3.75
CA PRO A 92 22.28 23.91 -4.07
C PRO A 92 23.57 23.16 -4.44
N GLU A 93 24.35 23.76 -5.33
CA GLU A 93 25.68 23.23 -5.65
C GLU A 93 26.57 23.21 -4.42
N GLY A 94 27.41 22.18 -4.30
CA GLY A 94 28.38 22.07 -3.22
C GLY A 94 27.84 21.49 -1.91
N VAL A 95 26.54 21.18 -1.82
CA VAL A 95 25.98 20.39 -0.72
C VAL A 95 26.64 19.01 -0.67
N LYS A 96 27.07 18.61 0.52
CA LYS A 96 27.76 17.34 0.78
C LYS A 96 27.03 16.54 1.85
N LEU A 97 27.05 15.22 1.70
CA LEU A 97 26.66 14.28 2.75
C LEU A 97 27.81 14.16 3.76
N GLN A 98 27.52 14.47 5.02
CA GLN A 98 28.49 14.40 6.11
C GLN A 98 28.46 13.03 6.78
N TYR A 99 27.27 12.57 7.15
CA TYR A 99 27.04 11.24 7.71
C TYR A 99 25.56 10.86 7.60
N THR A 100 25.29 9.57 7.76
CA THR A 100 23.94 8.99 7.86
C THR A 100 23.76 8.34 9.22
N THR A 101 22.51 8.24 9.67
CA THR A 101 22.13 7.49 10.86
C THR A 101 20.86 6.70 10.56
N VAL A 102 20.72 5.54 11.19
CA VAL A 102 19.49 4.74 11.12
C VAL A 102 19.10 4.37 12.54
N LYS A 103 17.85 4.63 12.93
CA LYS A 103 17.36 4.17 14.23
C LYS A 103 17.40 2.64 14.31
N GLN A 104 17.65 2.11 15.50
CA GLN A 104 17.78 0.66 15.71
C GLN A 104 16.53 -0.13 15.28
N ASP A 105 15.35 0.48 15.38
CA ASP A 105 14.06 -0.09 14.97
C ASP A 105 13.71 0.18 13.49
N ARG A 106 14.62 0.81 12.73
CA ARG A 106 14.43 1.25 11.34
C ARG A 106 13.21 2.15 11.13
N SER A 107 12.77 2.86 12.17
CA SER A 107 11.63 3.79 12.06
C SER A 107 11.97 5.09 11.33
N GLU A 108 13.26 5.46 11.26
CA GLU A 108 13.75 6.71 10.69
C GLU A 108 15.15 6.54 10.10
N PHE A 109 15.36 7.12 8.93
CA PHE A 109 16.66 7.31 8.29
C PHE A 109 17.06 8.78 8.39
N GLY A 110 18.18 9.06 9.05
CA GLY A 110 18.71 10.40 9.24
C GLY A 110 19.85 10.68 8.27
N VAL A 111 19.85 11.87 7.65
CA VAL A 111 21.00 12.41 6.91
C VAL A 111 21.47 13.71 7.55
N ASN A 112 22.79 13.90 7.58
CA ASN A 112 23.40 15.17 7.89
C ASN A 112 24.08 15.73 6.65
N LEU A 113 23.63 16.92 6.24
CA LEU A 113 24.11 17.62 5.06
C LEU A 113 24.96 18.84 5.47
N SER A 114 25.81 19.27 4.55
CA SER A 114 26.63 20.46 4.74
C SER A 114 25.81 21.75 4.68
N ARG A 115 26.41 22.85 5.15
CA ARG A 115 25.72 24.12 5.40
C ARG A 115 25.25 24.82 4.13
N GLU A 116 25.82 24.49 2.98
CA GLU A 116 25.42 24.97 1.66
C GLU A 116 23.93 24.72 1.36
N LEU A 117 23.28 23.76 2.03
CA LEU A 117 21.83 23.56 1.90
C LEU A 117 21.04 24.80 2.39
N MET A 118 21.60 25.56 3.32
CA MET A 118 20.99 26.78 3.87
C MET A 118 21.02 27.95 2.87
N ASP A 119 21.66 27.82 1.71
CA ASP A 119 21.57 28.81 0.64
C ASP A 119 20.15 28.95 0.10
N LEU A 120 19.27 27.98 0.38
CA LEU A 120 17.82 28.04 0.10
C LEU A 120 17.02 28.88 1.12
N SER A 121 17.66 29.39 2.18
CA SER A 121 16.98 30.16 3.23
C SER A 121 16.27 31.37 2.63
N GLY A 122 14.95 31.44 2.83
CA GLY A 122 14.10 32.50 2.27
C GLY A 122 13.46 32.16 0.93
N ASP A 123 13.83 31.03 0.30
CA ASP A 123 13.12 30.43 -0.83
C ASP A 123 12.39 29.16 -0.38
N THR A 124 11.17 29.32 0.11
CA THR A 124 10.36 28.21 0.64
C THR A 124 9.98 27.19 -0.44
N ASP A 125 9.72 27.61 -1.68
CA ASP A 125 9.37 26.68 -2.78
C ASP A 125 10.59 25.86 -3.20
N GLY A 126 11.75 26.52 -3.38
CA GLY A 126 13.01 25.83 -3.65
C GLY A 126 13.41 24.87 -2.53
N SER A 127 13.24 25.30 -1.28
CA SER A 127 13.47 24.47 -0.09
C SER A 127 12.59 23.23 -0.06
N LEU A 128 11.28 23.39 -0.27
CA LEU A 128 10.32 22.29 -0.32
C LEU A 128 10.72 21.28 -1.40
N LYS A 129 11.04 21.76 -2.60
CA LYS A 129 11.43 20.90 -3.72
C LYS A 129 12.73 20.16 -3.46
N ALA A 130 13.76 20.84 -2.98
CA ALA A 130 15.04 20.23 -2.65
C ALA A 130 14.90 19.13 -1.59
N LEU A 131 14.20 19.43 -0.48
CA LEU A 131 13.95 18.45 0.57
C LEU A 131 13.12 17.26 0.04
N THR A 132 12.15 17.50 -0.84
CA THR A 132 11.35 16.44 -1.46
C THR A 132 12.20 15.50 -2.33
N GLN A 133 13.15 16.02 -3.12
CA GLN A 133 14.07 15.15 -3.87
C GLN A 133 14.88 14.24 -2.95
N ILE A 134 15.41 14.81 -1.86
CA ILE A 134 16.25 14.09 -0.88
C ILE A 134 15.41 13.02 -0.17
N VAL A 135 14.28 13.41 0.41
CA VAL A 135 13.38 12.48 1.13
C VAL A 135 12.93 11.36 0.21
N LYS A 136 12.48 11.66 -1.01
CA LYS A 136 11.96 10.65 -1.92
C LYS A 136 13.01 9.64 -2.36
N THR A 137 14.23 10.12 -2.66
CA THR A 137 15.38 9.27 -2.99
C THR A 137 15.75 8.35 -1.83
N ILE A 138 15.75 8.86 -0.59
CA ILE A 138 16.05 8.05 0.61
C ILE A 138 14.95 7.02 0.86
N GLN A 139 13.67 7.41 0.77
CA GLN A 139 12.55 6.50 0.99
C GLN A 139 12.58 5.32 0.01
N ASP A 140 12.87 5.60 -1.26
CA ASP A 140 12.98 4.58 -2.30
C ASP A 140 14.18 3.64 -2.07
N ALA A 141 15.36 4.21 -1.76
CA ALA A 141 16.57 3.41 -1.56
C ALA A 141 16.60 2.62 -0.23
N SER A 142 15.86 3.03 0.80
CA SER A 142 15.96 2.48 2.16
C SER A 142 14.77 1.64 2.63
N ASP A 143 13.64 1.73 1.92
CA ASP A 143 12.30 1.30 2.35
C ASP A 143 11.81 1.94 3.67
N ILE A 144 12.48 2.98 4.18
CA ILE A 144 12.11 3.69 5.43
C ILE A 144 11.31 4.95 5.06
N GLN A 145 10.11 5.07 5.64
CA GLN A 145 9.19 6.16 5.30
C GLN A 145 9.54 7.50 5.97
N THR A 146 10.03 7.46 7.20
CA THR A 146 10.38 8.68 7.95
C THR A 146 11.83 9.06 7.65
N VAL A 147 12.05 10.28 7.18
CA VAL A 147 13.39 10.79 6.86
C VAL A 147 13.69 12.05 7.67
N GLY A 148 14.72 11.99 8.50
CA GLY A 148 15.25 13.15 9.21
C GLY A 148 16.36 13.81 8.38
N ILE A 149 16.30 15.13 8.20
CA ILE A 149 17.35 15.88 7.50
C ILE A 149 17.89 16.93 8.46
N THR A 150 19.19 16.88 8.71
CA THR A 150 19.88 17.87 9.54
C THR A 150 20.99 18.54 8.76
N VAL A 151 21.36 19.75 9.17
CA VAL A 151 22.44 20.52 8.58
C VAL A 151 23.52 20.81 9.62
N ALA A 152 24.78 20.80 9.17
CA ALA A 152 25.91 21.15 10.02
C ALA A 152 25.72 22.53 10.70
N GLY A 153 26.07 22.61 11.99
CA GLY A 153 25.97 23.85 12.79
C GLY A 153 26.86 24.99 12.28
N GLU A 154 26.64 26.20 12.80
CA GLU A 154 27.29 27.39 12.25
C GLU A 154 28.80 27.43 12.50
N ALA A 155 29.19 27.05 13.72
CA ALA A 155 30.56 26.91 14.16
C ALA A 155 30.93 25.45 14.42
N MET A 156 32.22 25.17 14.44
CA MET A 156 32.72 23.85 14.80
C MET A 156 32.30 23.49 16.23
N GLY A 157 31.51 22.43 16.37
CA GLY A 157 31.00 21.97 17.66
C GLY A 157 29.56 22.39 17.97
N ASP A 158 28.95 23.24 17.15
CA ASP A 158 27.52 23.50 17.24
C ASP A 158 26.73 22.23 16.89
N PRO A 159 25.60 21.98 17.58
CA PRO A 159 24.75 20.86 17.24
C PRO A 159 24.17 21.05 15.82
N PRO A 160 23.95 19.95 15.08
CA PRO A 160 23.20 20.00 13.84
C PRO A 160 21.81 20.61 14.04
N GLN A 161 21.35 21.36 13.04
CA GLN A 161 20.01 21.97 13.02
C GLN A 161 19.08 21.11 12.16
N ASP A 162 17.80 21.05 12.51
CA ASP A 162 16.79 20.40 11.67
C ASP A 162 16.56 21.22 10.39
N ALA A 163 16.70 20.58 9.22
CA ALA A 163 16.64 21.28 7.95
C ALA A 163 15.22 21.76 7.59
N PHE A 164 14.19 21.01 8.01
CA PHE A 164 12.80 21.37 7.77
C PHE A 164 12.44 22.64 8.54
N GLU A 165 12.77 22.67 9.83
CA GLU A 165 12.56 23.85 10.69
C GLU A 165 13.40 25.05 10.20
N ALA A 166 14.68 24.84 9.91
CA ALA A 166 15.58 25.92 9.49
C ALA A 166 15.17 26.57 8.16
N LEU A 167 14.64 25.79 7.22
CA LEU A 167 14.17 26.28 5.92
C LEU A 167 12.69 26.72 5.92
N GLY A 168 11.98 26.58 7.04
CA GLY A 168 10.58 26.94 7.16
C GLY A 168 9.64 26.05 6.33
N VAL A 169 9.98 24.78 6.16
CA VAL A 169 9.19 23.77 5.44
C VAL A 169 8.69 22.74 6.45
N SER A 170 7.43 22.33 6.40
CA SER A 170 6.97 21.25 7.29
C SER A 170 7.32 19.88 6.71
N ALA A 171 7.77 18.94 7.56
CA ALA A 171 8.03 17.56 7.13
C ALA A 171 6.81 16.90 6.48
N SER A 172 5.60 17.24 6.95
CA SER A 172 4.34 16.75 6.39
C SER A 172 4.07 17.20 4.94
N GLU A 173 4.53 18.39 4.54
CA GLU A 173 4.38 18.86 3.15
C GLU A 173 5.28 18.08 2.20
N VAL A 174 6.48 17.72 2.67
CA VAL A 174 7.46 16.94 1.91
C VAL A 174 7.02 15.48 1.77
N GLU A 175 6.55 14.86 2.85
CA GLU A 175 6.05 13.48 2.84
C GLU A 175 4.67 13.35 2.17
N GLY A 176 3.90 14.44 2.14
CA GLY A 176 2.53 14.52 1.65
C GLY A 176 2.38 14.56 0.14
N GLY A 177 3.47 14.44 -0.64
CA GLY A 177 3.49 14.49 -2.12
C GLY A 177 2.72 13.38 -2.86
N LYS A 178 1.74 12.71 -2.24
CA LYS A 178 0.71 11.98 -2.96
C LYS A 178 -0.30 12.99 -3.51
N GLN A 179 -0.07 13.40 -4.76
CA GLN A 179 -1.02 13.93 -5.73
C GLN A 179 -2.43 14.24 -5.18
N GLU A 180 -2.75 15.53 -5.09
CA GLU A 180 -4.11 16.00 -5.28
C GLU A 180 -4.53 15.72 -6.74
N THR A 181 -5.01 14.50 -7.02
CA THR A 181 -5.96 14.23 -8.11
C THR A 181 -6.73 12.95 -7.82
N GLU A 182 -7.69 13.05 -6.91
CA GLU A 182 -9.08 12.64 -7.11
C GLU A 182 -9.89 13.26 -5.95
N PRO A 183 -11.10 13.81 -6.19
CA PRO A 183 -11.90 14.38 -5.13
C PRO A 183 -12.11 13.31 -4.06
N ALA A 184 -11.68 13.65 -2.84
CA ALA A 184 -11.75 12.81 -1.67
C ALA A 184 -13.08 12.03 -1.61
N GLN A 185 -13.01 10.71 -1.80
CA GLN A 185 -13.85 9.84 -1.03
C GLN A 185 -13.41 10.00 0.43
N GLU A 186 -14.12 10.92 1.07
CA GLU A 186 -14.10 11.25 2.48
C GLU A 186 -14.14 9.95 3.31
N SER A 187 -12.97 9.38 3.63
CA SER A 187 -12.83 8.28 4.58
C SER A 187 -12.96 8.84 5.99
N SER A 188 -14.12 9.41 6.26
CA SER A 188 -14.49 9.84 7.58
C SER A 188 -15.13 8.65 8.29
N ASN A 189 -14.79 8.45 9.56
CA ASN A 189 -15.57 7.61 10.47
C ASN A 189 -17.05 8.08 10.56
N THR A 190 -17.40 9.22 9.95
CA THR A 190 -18.76 9.66 9.66
C THR A 190 -19.51 8.70 8.75
N GLY A 191 -18.86 7.95 7.85
CA GLY A 191 -19.50 6.92 7.03
C GLY A 191 -20.05 5.75 7.86
N LEU A 192 -19.36 5.37 8.93
CA LEU A 192 -19.84 4.33 9.85
C LEU A 192 -20.97 4.85 10.74
N VAL A 193 -20.90 6.11 11.20
CA VAL A 193 -21.98 6.73 11.98
C VAL A 193 -23.22 7.00 11.12
N LEU A 194 -23.08 7.50 9.88
CA LEU A 194 -24.18 7.62 8.93
C LEU A 194 -24.75 6.23 8.58
N GLY A 195 -23.90 5.24 8.34
CA GLY A 195 -24.33 3.87 8.05
C GLY A 195 -25.17 3.27 9.18
N ILE A 196 -24.80 3.51 10.44
CA ILE A 196 -25.58 3.10 11.61
C ILE A 196 -26.90 3.88 11.70
N VAL A 197 -26.89 5.19 11.47
CA VAL A 197 -28.11 6.02 11.55
C VAL A 197 -29.10 5.67 10.43
N PHE A 198 -28.64 5.55 9.18
CA PHE A 198 -29.48 5.13 8.05
C PHE A 198 -29.90 3.66 8.16
N GLY A 199 -29.04 2.78 8.67
CA GLY A 199 -29.38 1.38 8.96
C GLY A 199 -30.50 1.25 10.01
N ALA A 200 -30.42 2.02 11.10
CA ALA A 200 -31.46 2.06 12.13
C ALA A 200 -32.79 2.61 11.59
N LEU A 201 -32.74 3.70 10.80
CA LEU A 201 -33.93 4.30 10.20
C LEU A 201 -34.59 3.35 9.17
N GLY A 202 -33.78 2.66 8.37
CA GLY A 202 -34.23 1.62 7.45
C GLY A 202 -34.90 0.44 8.16
N ALA A 203 -34.32 -0.03 9.28
CA ALA A 203 -34.91 -1.10 10.08
C ALA A 203 -36.25 -0.69 10.71
N VAL A 204 -36.38 0.55 11.18
CA VAL A 204 -37.65 1.08 11.72
C VAL A 204 -38.72 1.16 10.63
N ILE A 205 -38.37 1.64 9.43
CA ILE A 205 -39.30 1.69 8.29
C ILE A 205 -39.74 0.27 7.89
N LEU A 206 -38.82 -0.69 7.81
CA LEU A 206 -39.14 -2.08 7.51
C LEU A 206 -40.05 -2.73 8.56
N ALA A 207 -39.78 -2.48 9.85
CA ALA A 207 -40.63 -2.95 10.94
C ALA A 207 -42.04 -2.34 10.86
N PHE A 208 -42.15 -1.05 10.52
CA PHE A 208 -43.43 -0.37 10.36
C PHE A 208 -44.22 -0.91 9.16
N LEU A 209 -43.56 -1.17 8.03
CA LEU A 209 -44.16 -1.79 6.85
C LEU A 209 -44.61 -3.23 7.11
N ALA A 210 -43.80 -4.03 7.80
CA ALA A 210 -44.16 -5.39 8.21
C ALA A 210 -45.37 -5.38 9.16
N PHE A 211 -45.38 -4.48 10.15
CA PHE A 211 -46.53 -4.30 11.04
C PHE A 211 -47.79 -3.89 10.28
N TYR A 212 -47.67 -2.97 9.32
CA TYR A 212 -48.79 -2.55 8.48
C TYR A 212 -49.33 -3.68 7.61
N PHE A 213 -48.45 -4.54 7.06
CA PHE A 213 -48.83 -5.73 6.31
C PHE A 213 -49.52 -6.78 7.19
N PHE A 214 -49.03 -7.01 8.41
CA PHE A 214 -49.67 -7.93 9.35
C PHE A 214 -51.03 -7.41 9.82
N LYS A 215 -51.16 -6.10 10.05
CA LYS A 215 -52.45 -5.49 10.43
C LYS A 215 -53.49 -5.55 9.30
N ARG A 216 -53.06 -5.60 8.03
CA ARG A 216 -53.96 -5.80 6.88
C ARG A 216 -54.44 -7.23 6.69
N ARG A 217 -53.83 -8.23 7.35
CA ARG A 217 -54.39 -9.58 7.39
C ARG A 217 -55.56 -9.58 8.39
N LYS A 218 -56.74 -9.19 7.91
CA LYS A 218 -57.99 -9.47 8.61
C LYS A 218 -58.04 -10.98 8.88
N PRO A 219 -58.35 -11.43 10.11
CA PRO A 219 -58.54 -12.84 10.38
C PRO A 219 -59.65 -13.34 9.45
N ALA A 220 -59.29 -14.27 8.57
CA ALA A 220 -60.29 -14.99 7.80
C ALA A 220 -61.22 -15.64 8.81
N GLU A 221 -62.50 -15.27 8.75
CA GLU A 221 -63.51 -15.79 9.65
C GLU A 221 -63.46 -17.33 9.65
N PRO A 222 -63.36 -17.97 10.82
CA PRO A 222 -63.43 -19.42 10.88
C PRO A 222 -64.82 -19.83 10.40
N LYS A 223 -64.89 -20.42 9.20
CA LYS A 223 -66.11 -21.07 8.71
C LYS A 223 -66.52 -22.13 9.72
N ALA A 224 -67.56 -21.83 10.48
CA ALA A 224 -68.25 -22.76 11.34
C ALA A 224 -68.79 -23.92 10.50
N SER A 225 -68.11 -25.07 10.56
CA SER A 225 -68.70 -26.35 10.15
C SER A 225 -69.24 -27.04 11.39
N GLY A 226 -70.55 -26.95 11.54
CA GLY A 226 -71.29 -27.63 12.58
C GLY A 226 -71.55 -29.10 12.25
N LYS A 227 -71.60 -29.88 13.33
CA LYS A 227 -72.48 -31.03 13.61
C LYS A 227 -72.12 -32.43 13.08
N LYS A 228 -71.79 -33.26 14.10
CA LYS A 228 -72.40 -34.55 14.50
C LYS A 228 -72.24 -35.76 13.57
N ALA A 229 -71.63 -36.84 14.07
CA ALA A 229 -72.33 -37.83 14.90
C ALA A 229 -71.43 -39.00 15.38
N ALA A 230 -71.70 -39.42 16.63
CA ALA A 230 -71.70 -40.79 17.19
C ALA A 230 -70.40 -41.65 17.09
N ALA A 231 -69.67 -41.87 18.19
CA ALA A 231 -69.95 -42.74 19.36
C ALA A 231 -69.72 -44.25 19.12
N LYS A 232 -68.59 -44.79 19.61
CA LYS A 232 -68.57 -45.99 20.48
C LYS A 232 -67.19 -46.22 21.13
N LYS A 233 -67.16 -46.07 22.46
CA LYS A 233 -66.21 -46.67 23.42
C LYS A 233 -66.57 -48.18 23.61
N PRO A 234 -65.87 -49.00 24.42
CA PRO A 234 -64.52 -48.90 25.03
C PRO A 234 -63.72 -50.24 25.04
N SER A 235 -62.51 -50.18 25.62
CA SER A 235 -62.00 -51.11 26.66
C SER A 235 -60.80 -52.03 26.34
N GLY A 236 -59.99 -52.23 27.39
CA GLY A 236 -58.85 -53.16 27.51
C GLY A 236 -57.51 -52.45 27.32
N LYS A 237 -56.75 -51.98 28.32
CA LYS A 237 -56.36 -52.49 29.66
C LYS A 237 -55.65 -53.86 29.61
N LYS A 238 -54.31 -53.81 29.69
CA LYS A 238 -53.33 -54.68 30.41
C LYS A 238 -51.95 -54.35 29.81
N ALA A 239 -50.94 -53.80 30.49
CA ALA A 239 -50.26 -54.17 31.73
C ALA A 239 -49.77 -55.63 31.73
N LYS A 240 -48.49 -55.86 31.45
CA LYS A 240 -47.45 -56.29 32.43
C LYS A 240 -46.21 -56.86 31.73
N LYS A 241 -45.07 -56.51 32.34
CA LYS A 241 -43.79 -57.22 32.45
C LYS A 241 -42.97 -57.43 31.20
#